data_AF-A0A961H5P1-F1
#
_entry.id   AF-A0A961H5P1-F1
#
_cell.length_a   1.000
_cell.length_b   1.000
_cell.length_c   1.000
_cell.angle_alpha   90.00
_cell.angle_beta   90.00
_cell.angle_gamma   90.00
#
_symmetry.space_group_name_H-M   'P 1'
#
loop_
_entity.id
_entity.type
_entity.pdbx_description
1 polymer ?
#
loop_
_entity_poly.entity_id
_entity_poly.type
_entity_poly.pdbx_seq_one_letter_code
_entity_poly.pdbx_strand_id
1 'polypeptide(L)'
;MRLLPELTPVNEWFWTSGADGVLRMQRCEDCTRIAHPPTPICPECRSRNRGIVEVSGRATVVGVTVNHHPWLPGFDPPYVIANVALAEDPTVRLTTNIVDCDPDTVRIGDVVEVRFEEYGHKGSAPLHLPLFTPTGERDDRDLVGEPAIATPRAPLGSERFEHSAVLSGVGRSDIGRRLMRDPLSLTVDAALAAIADAGLEIDDIDGLSTYPGPLGMGMSEGGVEAVTEALRLNPTWHNGGMELPGPGGSIIAAVQAVANGLCRHVLCFRTVWETTHSALGLSRGGGLTVSGAMAEWRMPFGAMSASNWIALNASQYLHRYGASREMLGWVALNGRANAARNPAAIYRDPLTMDDYMEARLISTPFGLYDCDVPCDASIAVIVSDASVAGDLPKPAVRIEAVGTQILERVSWDQGTITHEPQVLGQAAHLWTRTDLTPADVDVALLYDGFTFNAISWLEGLGFCGIGEAQDWLDGGRRIAIDGELPVNPHGGQLSEGRTHGFGFIYEAITQLRGDAGERQVADARTAVVTSGGGTPSGVLLLRTD
;
A
#
# COMPACT_ATOMS: atom_id res chain seq x y z
N MET A 1 1.88 -16.52 22.43
CA MET A 1 2.74 -15.57 23.16
C MET A 1 2.68 -14.27 22.41
N ARG A 2 2.17 -13.21 23.05
CA ARG A 2 1.98 -11.89 22.45
C ARG A 2 3.33 -11.24 22.13
N LEU A 3 3.45 -10.57 20.99
CA LEU A 3 4.60 -9.72 20.68
C LEU A 3 4.51 -8.47 21.56
N LEU A 4 5.58 -8.12 22.26
CA LEU A 4 5.60 -7.00 23.19
C LEU A 4 6.41 -5.83 22.62
N PRO A 5 6.13 -4.58 22.98
CA PRO A 5 7.00 -3.46 22.62
C PRO A 5 8.37 -3.60 23.27
N GLU A 6 9.41 -3.23 22.55
CA GLU A 6 10.75 -3.00 23.11
C GLU A 6 10.77 -1.67 23.86
N LEU A 7 11.24 -1.70 25.10
CA LEU A 7 11.35 -0.48 25.91
C LEU A 7 12.54 0.36 25.46
N THR A 8 12.27 1.63 25.19
CA THR A 8 13.25 2.66 24.82
C THR A 8 13.04 3.88 25.70
N PRO A 9 14.04 4.77 25.86
CA PRO A 9 13.88 6.01 26.61
C PRO A 9 12.73 6.91 26.14
N VAL A 10 12.24 6.71 24.90
CA VAL A 10 11.16 7.50 24.30
C VAL A 10 9.77 6.94 24.63
N ASN A 11 9.64 5.63 24.84
CA ASN A 11 8.35 4.94 25.00
C ASN A 11 8.13 4.30 26.37
N GLU A 12 9.18 4.16 27.19
CA GLU A 12 9.11 3.40 28.46
C GLU A 12 8.03 3.93 29.39
N TRP A 13 7.93 5.25 29.51
CA TRP A 13 6.90 5.90 30.31
C TRP A 13 5.48 5.51 29.85
N PHE A 14 5.24 5.33 28.55
CA PHE A 14 3.93 4.99 28.04
C PHE A 14 3.59 3.55 28.45
N TRP A 15 4.48 2.60 28.14
CA TRP A 15 4.22 1.19 28.32
C TRP A 15 4.25 0.72 29.78
N THR A 16 4.87 1.47 30.70
CA THR A 16 4.94 1.11 32.13
C THR A 16 3.95 1.89 33.00
N SER A 17 3.40 3.01 32.50
CA SER A 17 2.55 3.88 33.33
C SER A 17 1.17 3.32 33.66
N GLY A 18 0.70 2.26 32.99
CA GLY A 18 -0.60 1.65 33.28
C GLY A 18 -0.70 0.89 34.61
N ALA A 19 0.38 0.81 35.39
CA ALA A 19 0.44 0.09 36.66
C ALA A 19 -0.55 0.59 37.73
N ASP A 20 -0.92 1.87 37.68
CA ASP A 20 -1.92 2.48 38.56
C ASP A 20 -3.32 2.57 37.94
N GLY A 21 -3.51 1.96 36.76
CA GLY A 21 -4.77 1.96 36.02
C GLY A 21 -5.05 3.26 35.26
N VAL A 22 -4.08 4.20 35.16
CA VAL A 22 -4.28 5.48 34.48
C VAL A 22 -3.57 5.51 33.13
N LEU A 23 -4.33 5.79 32.07
CA LEU A 23 -3.76 6.02 30.74
C LEU A 23 -3.11 7.40 30.66
N ARG A 24 -1.90 7.44 30.11
CA ARG A 24 -1.12 8.67 29.96
C ARG A 24 -0.72 8.90 28.51
N MET A 25 -0.72 10.16 28.10
CA MET A 25 -0.38 10.59 26.74
C MET A 25 0.67 11.68 26.74
N GLN A 26 1.39 11.82 25.63
CA GLN A 26 2.35 12.90 25.46
C GLN A 26 1.60 14.19 25.11
N ARG A 27 1.88 15.29 25.83
CA ARG A 27 1.27 16.61 25.61
C ARG A 27 2.34 17.66 25.32
N CYS A 28 1.99 18.68 24.55
CA CYS A 28 2.78 19.90 24.44
C CYS A 28 2.48 20.81 25.64
N GLU A 29 3.49 21.23 26.40
CA GLU A 29 3.27 22.12 27.55
C GLU A 29 3.02 23.58 27.13
N ASP A 30 3.32 23.93 25.87
CA ASP A 30 3.13 25.30 25.37
C ASP A 30 1.75 25.52 24.72
N CYS A 31 1.21 24.51 24.03
CA CYS A 31 -0.08 24.63 23.31
C CYS A 31 -1.10 23.54 23.66
N THR A 32 -0.82 22.73 24.69
CA THR A 32 -1.67 21.65 25.22
C THR A 32 -2.04 20.52 24.25
N ARG A 33 -1.58 20.54 22.98
CA ARG A 33 -1.85 19.50 22.00
C ARG A 33 -1.31 18.13 22.43
N ILE A 34 -2.18 17.12 22.40
CA ILE A 34 -1.81 15.72 22.66
C ILE A 34 -1.25 15.10 21.36
N ALA A 35 -0.30 14.17 21.48
CA ALA A 35 0.23 13.44 20.35
C ALA A 35 0.38 11.95 20.65
N HIS A 36 0.00 11.12 19.67
CA HIS A 36 0.29 9.70 19.64
C HIS A 36 0.67 9.28 18.19
N PRO A 37 1.64 8.38 18.00
CA PRO A 37 2.69 8.00 18.96
C PRO A 37 3.50 9.20 19.49
N PRO A 38 4.32 9.03 20.53
CA PRO A 38 5.15 10.12 21.07
C PRO A 38 6.08 10.72 20.01
N THR A 39 6.17 12.05 19.96
CA THR A 39 7.00 12.79 18.99
C THR A 39 7.96 13.76 19.69
N PRO A 40 9.15 14.02 19.14
CA PRO A 40 10.13 14.94 19.75
C PRO A 40 9.70 16.42 19.69
N ILE A 41 8.75 16.76 18.80
CA ILE A 41 8.21 18.12 18.64
C ILE A 41 6.69 18.07 18.53
N CYS A 42 6.02 19.13 19.02
CA CYS A 42 4.59 19.28 18.88
C CYS A 42 4.20 19.42 17.40
N PRO A 43 3.22 18.66 16.88
CA PRO A 43 2.80 18.76 15.48
C PRO A 43 2.12 20.11 15.16
N GLU A 44 1.61 20.81 16.18
CA GLU A 44 0.91 22.08 16.04
C GLU A 44 1.89 23.27 16.08
N CYS A 45 2.51 23.52 17.24
CA CYS A 45 3.35 24.71 17.46
C CYS A 45 4.85 24.46 17.27
N ARG A 46 5.26 23.24 16.94
CA ARG A 46 6.66 22.81 16.78
C ARG A 46 7.54 22.94 18.04
N SER A 47 6.93 23.20 19.21
CA SER A 47 7.65 23.23 20.48
C SER A 47 8.25 21.87 20.83
N ARG A 48 9.44 21.92 21.46
CA ARG A 48 10.12 20.77 22.07
C ARG A 48 9.72 20.56 23.54
N ASN A 49 8.92 21.46 24.11
CA ASN A 49 8.45 21.37 25.49
C ASN A 49 7.35 20.30 25.60
N ARG A 50 7.77 19.04 25.67
CA ARG A 50 6.87 17.87 25.73
C ARG A 50 6.80 17.35 27.15
N GLY A 51 5.58 17.24 27.67
CA GLY A 51 5.29 16.61 28.95
C GLY A 51 4.36 15.40 28.77
N ILE A 52 3.91 14.88 29.91
CA ILE A 52 2.99 13.74 30.00
C ILE A 52 1.74 14.23 30.73
N VAL A 53 0.57 13.87 30.22
CA VAL A 53 -0.72 14.20 30.82
C VAL A 53 -1.51 12.91 31.07
N GLU A 54 -2.25 12.88 32.17
CA GLU A 54 -3.26 11.85 32.42
C GLU A 54 -4.49 12.13 31.56
N VAL A 55 -5.04 11.08 30.95
CA VAL A 55 -6.31 11.13 30.21
C VAL A 55 -7.34 10.25 30.93
N SER A 56 -8.62 10.49 30.66
CA SER A 56 -9.75 9.80 31.31
C SER A 56 -9.77 8.29 31.06
N GLY A 57 -9.08 7.81 30.02
CA GLY A 57 -9.17 6.43 29.57
C GLY A 57 -10.46 6.14 28.79
N ARG A 58 -11.32 7.13 28.55
CA ARG A 58 -12.50 7.00 27.68
C ARG A 58 -12.14 7.30 26.23
N ALA A 59 -12.66 6.50 25.32
CA ALA A 59 -12.46 6.67 23.88
C ALA A 59 -13.70 6.19 23.09
N THR A 60 -13.75 6.49 21.80
CA THR A 60 -14.80 6.03 20.88
C THR A 60 -14.18 5.23 19.74
N VAL A 61 -14.78 4.11 19.38
CA VAL A 61 -14.35 3.30 18.23
C VAL A 61 -14.58 4.09 16.93
N VAL A 62 -13.53 4.34 16.16
CA VAL A 62 -13.57 5.08 14.87
C VAL A 62 -13.21 4.22 13.65
N GLY A 63 -12.67 3.03 13.88
CA GLY A 63 -12.48 1.98 12.87
C GLY A 63 -12.40 0.64 13.57
N VAL A 64 -12.94 -0.42 12.96
CA VAL A 64 -13.04 -1.74 13.59
C VAL A 64 -12.88 -2.85 12.56
N THR A 65 -12.11 -3.87 12.92
CA THR A 65 -12.01 -5.10 12.16
C THR A 65 -11.98 -6.30 13.10
N VAL A 66 -12.70 -7.36 12.74
CA VAL A 66 -12.63 -8.65 13.40
C VAL A 66 -11.68 -9.51 12.60
N ASN A 67 -10.55 -9.86 13.18
CA ASN A 67 -9.57 -10.71 12.54
C ASN A 67 -9.97 -12.18 12.71
N HIS A 68 -10.02 -12.93 11.60
CA HIS A 68 -10.34 -14.37 11.58
C HIS A 68 -9.13 -15.25 11.20
N HIS A 69 -8.00 -14.64 10.82
CA HIS A 69 -6.82 -15.38 10.37
C HIS A 69 -5.74 -15.47 11.47
N PRO A 70 -5.15 -16.65 11.74
CA PRO A 70 -4.16 -16.81 12.79
C PRO A 70 -2.76 -16.32 12.35
N TRP A 71 -2.55 -15.00 12.37
CA TRP A 71 -1.26 -14.39 12.00
C TRP A 71 -0.15 -14.63 13.02
N LEU A 72 -0.48 -14.65 14.31
CA LEU A 72 0.48 -14.77 15.41
C LEU A 72 0.14 -15.91 16.36
N PRO A 73 1.16 -16.64 16.84
CA PRO A 73 0.97 -17.58 17.94
C PRO A 73 0.46 -16.87 19.21
N GLY A 74 -0.68 -17.31 19.75
CA GLY A 74 -1.28 -16.79 20.98
C GLY A 74 -2.20 -15.59 20.80
N PHE A 75 -2.63 -15.33 19.57
CA PHE A 75 -3.90 -14.66 19.30
C PHE A 75 -4.80 -15.68 18.62
N ASP A 76 -5.79 -16.19 19.35
CA ASP A 76 -6.76 -17.14 18.80
C ASP A 76 -7.91 -16.33 18.14
N PRO A 77 -8.09 -16.40 16.81
CA PRO A 77 -9.21 -15.74 16.15
C PRO A 77 -10.55 -16.40 16.53
N PRO A 78 -11.68 -15.66 16.55
CA PRO A 78 -11.79 -14.24 16.20
C PRO A 78 -11.41 -13.29 17.34
N TYR A 79 -10.79 -12.14 17.00
CA TYR A 79 -10.54 -11.05 17.95
C TYR A 79 -10.69 -9.68 17.28
N VAL A 80 -11.06 -8.67 18.06
CA VAL A 80 -11.29 -7.31 17.57
C VAL A 80 -9.98 -6.52 17.57
N ILE A 81 -9.70 -5.87 16.45
CA ILE A 81 -8.72 -4.79 16.35
C ILE A 81 -9.51 -3.51 16.06
N ALA A 82 -9.22 -2.45 16.80
CA ALA A 82 -9.91 -1.17 16.62
C ALA A 82 -8.92 -0.01 16.62
N ASN A 83 -9.28 1.05 15.91
CA ASN A 83 -8.79 2.38 16.19
C ASN A 83 -9.80 3.09 17.09
N VAL A 84 -9.34 3.56 18.26
CA VAL A 84 -10.15 4.32 19.20
C VAL A 84 -9.65 5.76 19.30
N ALA A 85 -10.56 6.73 19.19
CA ALA A 85 -10.29 8.15 19.32
C ALA A 85 -10.49 8.59 20.77
N LEU A 86 -9.50 9.27 21.36
CA LEU A 86 -9.57 9.70 22.75
C LEU A 86 -10.65 10.76 22.97
N ALA A 87 -11.32 10.72 24.11
CA ALA A 87 -12.36 11.69 24.45
C ALA A 87 -11.83 13.14 24.56
N GLU A 88 -10.57 13.31 25.00
CA GLU A 88 -9.92 14.61 25.15
C GLU A 88 -9.50 15.25 23.82
N ASP A 89 -9.11 14.43 22.84
CA ASP A 89 -8.69 14.87 21.50
C ASP A 89 -8.96 13.74 20.49
N PRO A 90 -10.06 13.80 19.71
CA PRO A 90 -10.42 12.74 18.77
C PRO A 90 -9.46 12.61 17.58
N THR A 91 -8.53 13.57 17.41
CA THR A 91 -7.46 13.47 16.40
C THR A 91 -6.32 12.56 16.85
N VAL A 92 -6.29 12.18 18.13
CA VAL A 92 -5.32 11.26 18.72
C VAL A 92 -5.99 9.90 18.88
N ARG A 93 -5.41 8.89 18.22
CA ARG A 93 -5.99 7.55 18.15
C ARG A 93 -5.06 6.50 18.72
N LEU A 94 -5.61 5.39 19.19
CA LEU A 94 -4.85 4.20 19.55
C LEU A 94 -5.32 3.03 18.68
N THR A 95 -4.38 2.26 18.14
CA THR A 95 -4.70 0.90 17.69
C THR A 95 -4.71 0.00 18.92
N THR A 96 -5.79 -0.77 19.13
CA THR A 96 -5.98 -1.58 20.33
C THR A 96 -6.87 -2.79 20.06
N ASN A 97 -7.08 -3.63 21.07
CA ASN A 97 -8.12 -4.65 21.06
C ASN A 97 -9.31 -4.21 21.91
N ILE A 98 -10.52 -4.50 21.41
CA ILE A 98 -11.73 -4.42 22.21
C ILE A 98 -11.97 -5.79 22.84
N VAL A 99 -12.09 -5.82 24.17
CA VAL A 99 -12.14 -7.05 24.97
C VAL A 99 -13.38 -7.06 25.87
N ASP A 100 -13.59 -8.19 26.56
CA ASP A 100 -14.73 -8.42 27.47
C ASP A 100 -16.11 -8.29 26.79
N CYS A 101 -16.17 -8.51 25.47
CA CYS A 101 -17.38 -8.49 24.66
C CYS A 101 -17.36 -9.58 23.58
N ASP A 102 -18.52 -9.80 22.95
CA ASP A 102 -18.59 -10.60 21.72
C ASP A 102 -17.95 -9.80 20.56
N PRO A 103 -16.91 -10.33 19.87
CA PRO A 103 -16.24 -9.63 18.78
C PRO A 103 -17.19 -9.13 17.68
N ASP A 104 -18.27 -9.88 17.41
CA ASP A 104 -19.21 -9.56 16.33
C ASP A 104 -20.20 -8.45 16.72
N THR A 105 -20.13 -7.92 17.95
CA THR A 105 -21.02 -6.86 18.44
C THR A 105 -20.40 -5.47 18.40
N VAL A 106 -19.07 -5.35 18.27
CA VAL A 106 -18.37 -4.06 18.28
C VAL A 106 -18.65 -3.28 17.00
N ARG A 107 -18.98 -1.99 17.13
CA ARG A 107 -19.30 -1.09 16.02
C ARG A 107 -18.54 0.23 16.17
N ILE A 108 -18.36 0.92 15.04
CA ILE A 108 -17.95 2.32 15.04
C ILE A 108 -19.03 3.15 15.76
N GLY A 109 -18.58 4.06 16.62
CA GLY A 109 -19.42 4.85 17.52
C GLY A 109 -19.57 4.25 18.93
N ASP A 110 -19.14 3.01 19.18
CA ASP A 110 -19.16 2.45 20.53
C ASP A 110 -18.19 3.23 21.45
N VAL A 111 -18.69 3.65 22.61
CA VAL A 111 -17.86 4.26 23.65
C VAL A 111 -17.22 3.15 24.48
N VAL A 112 -15.92 3.30 24.71
CA VAL A 112 -15.08 2.30 25.36
C VAL A 112 -14.22 2.93 26.47
N GLU A 113 -13.84 2.13 27.45
CA GLU A 113 -13.00 2.53 28.58
C GLU A 113 -11.76 1.65 28.68
N VAL A 114 -10.63 2.25 29.03
CA VAL A 114 -9.33 1.57 29.09
C VAL A 114 -9.29 0.52 30.19
N ARG A 115 -8.65 -0.59 29.88
CA ARG A 115 -8.23 -1.63 30.81
C ARG A 115 -6.80 -2.03 30.49
N PHE A 116 -6.00 -2.31 31.52
CA PHE A 116 -4.62 -2.74 31.32
C PHE A 116 -4.47 -4.25 31.46
N GLU A 117 -3.70 -4.83 30.56
CA GLU A 117 -3.21 -6.20 30.69
C GLU A 117 -1.70 -6.16 30.97
N GLU A 118 -1.28 -6.83 32.05
CA GLU A 118 0.10 -6.83 32.53
C GLU A 118 0.91 -7.96 31.87
N TYR A 119 2.12 -7.61 31.42
CA TYR A 119 3.08 -8.54 30.88
C TYR A 119 4.44 -8.35 31.52
N GLY A 120 5.05 -9.44 31.99
CA GLY A 120 6.43 -9.41 32.46
C GLY A 120 7.39 -9.01 31.34
N HIS A 121 8.37 -8.15 31.65
CA HIS A 121 9.44 -7.77 30.72
C HIS A 121 10.81 -8.00 31.36
N LYS A 122 11.73 -8.58 30.58
CA LYS A 122 13.00 -9.05 31.13
C LYS A 122 13.91 -7.88 31.49
N GLY A 123 14.13 -7.67 32.79
CA GLY A 123 15.08 -6.67 33.29
C GLY A 123 14.52 -5.25 33.42
N SER A 124 13.20 -5.06 33.33
CA SER A 124 12.52 -3.77 33.54
C SER A 124 11.23 -3.95 34.36
N ALA A 125 10.52 -2.85 34.61
CA ALA A 125 9.15 -2.90 35.11
C ALA A 125 8.22 -3.67 34.15
N PRO A 126 7.11 -4.26 34.65
CA PRO A 126 6.09 -4.85 33.80
C PRO A 126 5.54 -3.88 32.78
N LEU A 127 5.15 -4.40 31.62
CA LEU A 127 4.43 -3.66 30.59
C LEU A 127 2.93 -3.75 30.89
N HIS A 128 2.23 -2.64 30.66
CA HIS A 128 0.79 -2.53 30.80
C HIS A 128 0.22 -2.12 29.43
N LEU A 129 -0.32 -3.10 28.71
CA LEU A 129 -0.92 -2.86 27.39
C LEU A 129 -2.33 -2.25 27.57
N PRO A 130 -2.62 -1.08 26.99
CA PRO A 130 -3.94 -0.47 27.06
C PRO A 130 -4.89 -1.16 26.07
N LEU A 131 -5.78 -1.99 26.60
CA LEU A 131 -6.95 -2.56 25.92
C LEU A 131 -8.19 -1.74 26.28
N PHE A 132 -9.31 -2.01 25.63
CA PHE A 132 -10.55 -1.27 25.87
C PHE A 132 -11.76 -2.19 25.99
N THR A 133 -12.68 -1.86 26.88
CA THR A 133 -13.96 -2.57 27.06
C THR A 133 -15.14 -1.66 26.69
N PRO A 134 -16.21 -2.15 26.05
CA PRO A 134 -17.41 -1.36 25.80
C PRO A 134 -18.09 -0.89 27.10
N THR A 135 -18.58 0.35 27.12
CA THR A 135 -19.36 0.91 28.26
C THR A 135 -20.87 0.69 28.11
N GLY A 136 -21.32 0.36 26.89
CA GLY A 136 -22.74 0.32 26.50
C GLY A 136 -23.30 1.67 26.04
N GLU A 137 -22.51 2.75 26.11
CA GLU A 137 -22.85 4.05 25.53
C GLU A 137 -22.40 4.13 24.07
N ARG A 138 -23.00 5.05 23.30
CA ARG A 138 -22.57 5.39 21.94
C ARG A 138 -22.34 6.89 21.74
N ASP A 139 -21.45 7.19 20.81
CA ASP A 139 -21.24 8.51 20.22
C ASP A 139 -21.35 8.41 18.69
N ASP A 140 -22.47 8.87 18.16
CA ASP A 140 -22.81 8.72 16.74
C ASP A 140 -22.19 9.83 15.86
N ARG A 141 -21.41 10.74 16.46
CA ARG A 141 -20.68 11.76 15.71
C ARG A 141 -19.56 11.09 14.93
N ASP A 142 -19.35 11.54 13.70
CA ASP A 142 -18.12 11.17 12.99
C ASP A 142 -16.93 11.93 13.59
N LEU A 143 -16.14 11.21 14.38
CA LEU A 143 -14.92 11.73 15.02
C LEU A 143 -13.70 11.62 14.09
N VAL A 144 -13.87 11.02 12.92
CA VAL A 144 -12.90 11.07 11.85
C VAL A 144 -13.23 12.31 11.02
N GLY A 145 -12.30 13.27 10.94
CA GLY A 145 -12.53 14.46 10.12
C GLY A 145 -12.79 14.12 8.65
N GLU A 146 -13.38 15.06 7.92
CA GLU A 146 -13.51 14.97 6.47
C GLU A 146 -12.13 14.86 5.79
N PRO A 147 -12.02 14.15 4.65
CA PRO A 147 -10.78 14.08 3.89
C PRO A 147 -10.37 15.47 3.42
N ALA A 148 -9.26 15.97 3.93
CA ALA A 148 -8.71 17.25 3.49
C ALA A 148 -7.82 17.03 2.27
N ILE A 149 -8.32 17.35 1.08
CA ILE A 149 -7.48 17.43 -0.12
C ILE A 149 -6.63 18.70 0.01
N ALA A 150 -5.45 18.56 0.60
CA ALA A 150 -4.51 19.66 0.71
C ALA A 150 -4.08 20.12 -0.69
N THR A 151 -3.85 21.42 -0.85
CA THR A 151 -3.38 21.96 -2.12
C THR A 151 -1.96 21.44 -2.40
N PRO A 152 -1.74 20.70 -3.49
CA PRO A 152 -0.41 20.24 -3.86
C PRO A 152 0.50 21.44 -4.15
N ARG A 153 1.82 21.23 -4.08
CA ARG A 153 2.76 22.27 -4.47
C ARG A 153 2.67 22.45 -5.99
N ALA A 154 2.65 23.71 -6.42
CA ALA A 154 2.79 24.03 -7.83
C ALA A 154 4.17 23.57 -8.35
N PRO A 155 4.27 23.14 -9.61
CA PRO A 155 5.55 22.89 -10.25
C PRO A 155 6.48 24.11 -10.17
N LEU A 156 7.79 23.89 -10.07
CA LEU A 156 8.79 24.96 -10.02
C LEU A 156 8.87 25.76 -11.35
N GLY A 157 8.47 25.16 -12.45
CA GLY A 157 8.48 25.73 -13.79
C GLY A 157 7.77 24.83 -14.79
N SER A 158 7.83 25.20 -16.07
CA SER A 158 7.19 24.46 -17.17
C SER A 158 8.03 23.29 -17.69
N GLU A 159 9.31 23.21 -17.34
CA GLU A 159 10.16 22.06 -17.70
C GLU A 159 9.75 20.82 -16.91
N ARG A 160 9.48 19.74 -17.64
CA ARG A 160 9.03 18.45 -17.08
C ARG A 160 10.13 17.42 -17.25
N PHE A 161 10.76 17.05 -16.14
CA PHE A 161 11.85 16.08 -16.12
C PHE A 161 11.41 14.70 -16.62
N GLU A 162 10.11 14.39 -16.50
CA GLU A 162 9.50 13.16 -17.01
C GLU A 162 9.72 13.00 -18.51
N HIS A 163 9.71 14.11 -19.26
CA HIS A 163 9.82 14.09 -20.71
C HIS A 163 11.24 13.79 -21.20
N SER A 164 12.24 13.83 -20.31
CA SER A 164 13.61 13.43 -20.61
C SER A 164 13.79 11.91 -20.62
N ALA A 165 12.78 11.13 -20.20
CA ALA A 165 12.85 9.69 -20.17
C ALA A 165 11.64 9.02 -20.85
N VAL A 166 11.84 7.77 -21.26
CA VAL A 166 10.81 6.88 -21.79
C VAL A 166 10.95 5.49 -21.19
N LEU A 167 9.86 4.72 -21.16
CA LEU A 167 9.89 3.29 -20.88
C LEU A 167 10.17 2.57 -22.21
N SER A 168 11.39 2.06 -22.36
CA SER A 168 11.90 1.54 -23.63
C SER A 168 11.78 0.03 -23.74
N GLY A 169 11.81 -0.69 -22.62
CA GLY A 169 11.72 -2.15 -22.58
C GLY A 169 10.98 -2.65 -21.36
N VAL A 170 10.35 -3.81 -21.49
CA VAL A 170 9.65 -4.48 -20.40
C VAL A 170 9.84 -6.00 -20.47
N GLY A 171 9.99 -6.63 -19.32
CA GLY A 171 10.21 -8.07 -19.20
C GLY A 171 9.57 -8.63 -17.94
N ARG A 172 9.23 -9.91 -17.97
CA ARG A 172 8.75 -10.65 -16.80
C ARG A 172 9.28 -12.07 -16.81
N SER A 173 9.49 -12.63 -15.63
CA SER A 173 9.73 -14.06 -15.46
C SER A 173 8.42 -14.85 -15.44
N ASP A 174 8.51 -16.14 -15.15
CA ASP A 174 7.34 -16.93 -14.79
C ASP A 174 6.62 -16.33 -13.58
N ILE A 175 5.30 -16.28 -13.64
CA ILE A 175 4.44 -15.89 -12.52
C ILE A 175 3.73 -17.15 -12.03
N GLY A 176 3.83 -17.43 -10.73
CA GLY A 176 3.15 -18.58 -10.16
C GLY A 176 3.19 -18.64 -8.64
N ARG A 177 2.75 -19.77 -8.09
CA ARG A 177 2.80 -20.02 -6.65
C ARG A 177 3.70 -21.21 -6.36
N ARG A 178 4.62 -21.04 -5.41
CA ARG A 178 5.58 -22.08 -4.99
C ARG A 178 6.33 -22.63 -6.20
N LEU A 179 6.89 -21.72 -7.01
CA LEU A 179 7.67 -22.08 -8.18
C LEU A 179 8.92 -22.90 -7.82
N MET A 180 9.39 -22.81 -6.56
CA MET A 180 10.62 -23.45 -6.08
C MET A 180 11.83 -23.07 -6.94
N ARG A 181 11.78 -21.87 -7.53
CA ARG A 181 12.87 -21.25 -8.29
C ARG A 181 13.59 -20.26 -7.39
N ASP A 182 14.89 -20.15 -7.61
CA ASP A 182 15.72 -19.13 -6.99
C ASP A 182 15.23 -17.73 -7.40
N PRO A 183 15.05 -16.78 -6.45
CA PRO A 183 14.51 -15.46 -6.75
C PRO A 183 15.42 -14.64 -7.66
N LEU A 184 16.74 -14.76 -7.52
CA LEU A 184 17.69 -14.04 -8.37
C LEU A 184 17.61 -14.52 -9.82
N SER A 185 17.37 -15.82 -10.03
CA SER A 185 17.12 -16.39 -11.36
C SER A 185 15.84 -15.83 -11.99
N LEU A 186 14.76 -15.63 -11.20
CA LEU A 186 13.56 -14.95 -11.69
C LEU A 186 13.89 -13.50 -12.11
N THR A 187 14.69 -12.78 -11.32
CA THR A 187 15.12 -11.42 -11.66
C THR A 187 15.95 -11.37 -12.94
N VAL A 188 16.89 -12.30 -13.11
CA VAL A 188 17.72 -12.41 -14.31
C VAL A 188 16.85 -12.66 -15.55
N ASP A 189 15.89 -13.58 -15.49
CA ASP A 189 14.96 -13.84 -16.60
C ASP A 189 14.18 -12.58 -17.00
N ALA A 190 13.63 -11.86 -16.02
CA ALA A 190 12.88 -10.63 -16.27
C ALA A 190 13.77 -9.52 -16.84
N ALA A 191 14.98 -9.34 -16.29
CA ALA A 191 15.94 -8.34 -16.72
C ALA A 191 16.39 -8.58 -18.17
N LEU A 192 16.78 -9.80 -18.51
CA LEU A 192 17.19 -10.16 -19.87
C LEU A 192 16.05 -9.98 -20.87
N ALA A 193 14.81 -10.32 -20.48
CA ALA A 193 13.64 -10.07 -21.32
C ALA A 193 13.40 -8.57 -21.56
N ALA A 194 13.56 -7.72 -20.53
CA ALA A 194 13.38 -6.28 -20.65
C ALA A 194 14.47 -5.61 -21.50
N ILE A 195 15.72 -6.05 -21.34
CA ILE A 195 16.88 -5.61 -22.14
C ILE A 195 16.66 -5.96 -23.61
N ALA A 196 16.29 -7.21 -23.89
CA ALA A 196 15.99 -7.67 -25.25
C ALA A 196 14.78 -6.94 -25.86
N ASP A 197 13.73 -6.68 -25.08
CA ASP A 197 12.54 -5.93 -25.53
C ASP A 197 12.87 -4.48 -25.90
N ALA A 198 13.86 -3.86 -25.22
CA ALA A 198 14.41 -2.56 -25.58
C ALA A 198 15.38 -2.61 -26.78
N GLY A 199 15.79 -3.79 -27.24
CA GLY A 199 16.80 -3.94 -28.29
C GLY A 199 18.22 -3.58 -27.84
N LEU A 200 18.50 -3.70 -26.55
CA LEU A 200 19.78 -3.37 -25.94
C LEU A 200 20.62 -4.63 -25.67
N GLU A 201 21.91 -4.44 -25.47
CA GLU A 201 22.80 -5.44 -24.88
C GLU A 201 22.95 -5.21 -23.37
N ILE A 202 23.41 -6.23 -22.64
CA ILE A 202 23.61 -6.14 -21.18
C ILE A 202 24.56 -4.98 -20.81
N ASP A 203 25.61 -4.78 -21.62
CA ASP A 203 26.63 -3.75 -21.40
C ASP A 203 26.10 -2.31 -21.63
N ASP A 204 24.92 -2.14 -22.23
CA ASP A 204 24.29 -0.81 -22.40
C ASP A 204 23.63 -0.31 -21.10
N ILE A 205 23.41 -1.19 -20.12
CA ILE A 205 22.77 -0.83 -18.86
C ILE A 205 23.76 -0.14 -17.93
N ASP A 206 23.56 1.16 -17.75
CA ASP A 206 24.40 2.02 -16.92
C ASP A 206 23.73 2.45 -15.61
N GLY A 207 22.51 2.00 -15.32
CA GLY A 207 21.87 2.22 -14.03
C GLY A 207 21.01 1.07 -13.53
N LEU A 208 20.85 0.98 -12.20
CA LEU A 208 19.98 -0.01 -11.54
C LEU A 208 19.04 0.64 -10.53
N SER A 209 17.77 0.25 -10.52
CA SER A 209 16.81 0.71 -9.51
C SER A 209 15.88 -0.41 -9.05
N THR A 210 15.65 -0.55 -7.75
CA THR A 210 14.71 -1.56 -7.24
C THR A 210 13.97 -1.12 -5.99
N TYR A 211 12.88 -1.81 -5.71
CA TYR A 211 12.14 -1.76 -4.45
C TYR A 211 11.99 -3.19 -3.93
N PRO A 212 12.10 -3.46 -2.62
CA PRO A 212 12.46 -2.56 -1.51
C PRO A 212 13.98 -2.54 -1.20
N GLY A 213 14.86 -2.84 -2.17
CA GLY A 213 16.26 -3.15 -1.90
C GLY A 213 16.42 -4.58 -1.36
N PRO A 214 17.44 -4.90 -0.53
CA PRO A 214 17.73 -6.27 -0.09
C PRO A 214 16.83 -6.77 1.06
N LEU A 215 15.61 -6.23 1.21
CA LEU A 215 14.71 -6.62 2.31
C LEU A 215 14.30 -8.09 2.19
N GLY A 216 14.46 -8.85 3.27
CA GLY A 216 14.14 -10.28 3.34
C GLY A 216 12.63 -10.60 3.31
N MET A 217 12.24 -11.70 3.96
CA MET A 217 10.84 -12.16 4.08
C MET A 217 10.17 -12.53 2.76
N GLY A 218 10.93 -12.95 1.75
CA GLY A 218 10.38 -13.29 0.43
C GLY A 218 10.11 -12.06 -0.46
N MET A 219 10.54 -10.87 -0.02
CA MET A 219 10.24 -9.60 -0.70
C MET A 219 11.35 -9.13 -1.64
N SER A 220 12.49 -9.82 -1.70
CA SER A 220 13.61 -9.53 -2.59
C SER A 220 14.46 -10.78 -2.86
N GLU A 221 15.16 -10.72 -3.98
CA GLU A 221 16.27 -11.56 -4.45
C GLU A 221 17.65 -11.18 -3.88
N GLY A 222 17.77 -10.08 -3.14
CA GLY A 222 19.05 -9.53 -2.68
C GLY A 222 19.38 -8.12 -3.20
N GLY A 223 18.45 -7.47 -3.92
CA GLY A 223 18.57 -6.08 -4.36
C GLY A 223 19.62 -5.85 -5.47
N VAL A 224 20.02 -4.59 -5.65
CA VAL A 224 20.90 -4.18 -6.76
C VAL A 224 22.28 -4.85 -6.75
N GLU A 225 22.82 -5.16 -5.57
CA GLU A 225 24.13 -5.84 -5.46
C GLU A 225 24.09 -7.25 -6.06
N ALA A 226 23.05 -8.02 -5.73
CA ALA A 226 22.87 -9.38 -6.24
C ALA A 226 22.72 -9.40 -7.77
N VAL A 227 21.94 -8.48 -8.33
CA VAL A 227 21.73 -8.37 -9.79
C VAL A 227 22.98 -7.88 -10.50
N THR A 228 23.71 -6.91 -9.92
CA THR A 228 24.98 -6.42 -10.45
C THR A 228 25.98 -7.57 -10.58
N GLU A 229 26.13 -8.37 -9.52
CA GLU A 229 27.06 -9.51 -9.50
C GLU A 229 26.63 -10.62 -10.48
N ALA A 230 25.32 -10.91 -10.56
CA ALA A 230 24.79 -11.95 -11.45
C ALA A 230 24.97 -11.61 -12.94
N LEU A 231 24.66 -10.37 -13.32
CA LEU A 231 24.71 -9.89 -14.71
C LEU A 231 26.05 -9.25 -15.09
N ARG A 232 26.98 -9.09 -14.14
CA ARG A 232 28.29 -8.43 -14.33
C ARG A 232 28.17 -6.98 -14.84
N LEU A 233 27.15 -6.28 -14.36
CA LEU A 233 26.90 -4.88 -14.71
C LEU A 233 27.90 -3.93 -14.06
N ASN A 234 28.09 -2.76 -14.67
CA ASN A 234 28.94 -1.68 -14.15
C ASN A 234 28.15 -0.36 -14.08
N PRO A 235 27.09 -0.28 -13.25
CA PRO A 235 26.21 0.88 -13.22
C PRO A 235 26.94 2.14 -12.74
N THR A 236 26.72 3.27 -13.41
CA THR A 236 27.15 4.61 -12.97
C THR A 236 26.30 5.13 -11.82
N TRP A 237 25.08 4.62 -11.68
CA TRP A 237 24.12 4.97 -10.62
C TRP A 237 23.31 3.75 -10.19
N HIS A 238 23.02 3.64 -8.90
CA HIS A 238 22.14 2.61 -8.37
C HIS A 238 21.23 3.14 -7.26
N ASN A 239 20.03 2.56 -7.14
CA ASN A 239 19.05 2.87 -6.11
C ASN A 239 18.31 1.61 -5.63
N GLY A 240 18.10 1.50 -4.33
CA GLY A 240 17.35 0.39 -3.74
C GLY A 240 16.91 0.70 -2.32
N GLY A 241 15.60 0.70 -2.05
CA GLY A 241 15.10 0.98 -0.71
C GLY A 241 13.58 1.04 -0.59
N MET A 242 13.10 1.11 0.65
CA MET A 242 11.66 1.21 0.97
C MET A 242 11.13 2.64 0.95
N GLU A 243 11.98 3.65 1.12
CA GLU A 243 11.59 5.06 1.22
C GLU A 243 11.45 5.69 -0.18
N LEU A 244 10.63 5.07 -1.02
CA LEU A 244 10.28 5.53 -2.36
C LEU A 244 8.77 5.80 -2.45
N PRO A 245 8.28 6.59 -3.41
CA PRO A 245 6.83 6.78 -3.65
C PRO A 245 6.12 5.49 -4.09
N GLY A 246 5.92 4.57 -3.16
CA GLY A 246 5.50 3.19 -3.43
C GLY A 246 6.55 2.39 -4.22
N PRO A 247 6.22 1.15 -4.59
CA PRO A 247 7.10 0.32 -5.41
C PRO A 247 7.47 0.96 -6.76
N GLY A 248 6.54 1.68 -7.40
CA GLY A 248 6.79 2.39 -8.66
C GLY A 248 7.78 3.54 -8.52
N GLY A 249 8.09 3.97 -7.29
CA GLY A 249 9.08 4.99 -7.00
C GLY A 249 10.50 4.64 -7.47
N SER A 250 10.83 3.36 -7.67
CA SER A 250 12.13 2.97 -8.26
C SER A 250 12.23 3.40 -9.73
N ILE A 251 11.12 3.37 -10.47
CA ILE A 251 11.04 3.88 -11.84
C ILE A 251 11.15 5.41 -11.83
N ILE A 252 10.45 6.08 -10.91
CA ILE A 252 10.51 7.54 -10.78
C ILE A 252 11.96 8.01 -10.45
N ALA A 253 12.66 7.30 -9.57
CA ALA A 253 14.06 7.57 -9.28
C ALA A 253 14.96 7.38 -10.52
N ALA A 254 14.70 6.36 -11.33
CA ALA A 254 15.41 6.14 -12.59
C ALA A 254 15.16 7.26 -13.61
N VAL A 255 13.92 7.74 -13.72
CA VAL A 255 13.57 8.90 -14.55
C VAL A 255 14.36 10.14 -14.13
N GLN A 256 14.50 10.37 -12.82
CA GLN A 256 15.32 11.47 -12.30
C GLN A 256 16.82 11.30 -12.61
N ALA A 257 17.36 10.07 -12.54
CA ALA A 257 18.74 9.80 -12.91
C ALA A 257 19.01 10.08 -14.39
N VAL A 258 18.10 9.65 -15.27
CA VAL A 258 18.14 9.93 -16.72
C VAL A 258 18.01 11.42 -17.00
N ALA A 259 17.02 12.10 -16.42
CA ALA A 259 16.78 13.52 -16.64
C ALA A 259 17.96 14.41 -16.21
N ASN A 260 18.75 13.96 -15.24
CA ASN A 260 19.97 14.66 -14.80
C ASN A 260 21.23 14.26 -15.59
N GLY A 261 21.11 13.36 -16.58
CA GLY A 261 22.22 12.90 -17.41
C GLY A 261 23.19 11.95 -16.72
N LEU A 262 22.81 11.33 -15.60
CA LEU A 262 23.65 10.33 -14.91
C LEU A 262 23.66 8.98 -15.62
N CYS A 263 22.54 8.63 -16.25
CA CYS A 263 22.34 7.36 -16.93
C CYS A 263 21.66 7.58 -18.28
N ARG A 264 21.90 6.67 -19.22
CA ARG A 264 21.16 6.53 -20.46
C ARG A 264 20.11 5.42 -20.39
N HIS A 265 20.42 4.29 -19.75
CA HIS A 265 19.55 3.11 -19.66
C HIS A 265 19.59 2.52 -18.25
N VAL A 266 18.49 2.69 -17.53
CA VAL A 266 18.33 2.21 -16.16
C VAL A 266 17.41 0.99 -16.15
N LEU A 267 17.93 -0.14 -15.69
CA LEU A 267 17.14 -1.35 -15.43
C LEU A 267 16.46 -1.23 -14.05
N CYS A 268 15.14 -1.14 -14.08
CA CYS A 268 14.28 -1.14 -12.89
C CYS A 268 13.66 -2.52 -12.71
N PHE A 269 13.67 -3.10 -11.51
CA PHE A 269 13.09 -4.43 -11.28
C PHE A 269 12.43 -4.59 -9.92
N ARG A 270 11.48 -5.53 -9.85
CA ARG A 270 10.75 -5.91 -8.63
C ARG A 270 10.52 -7.40 -8.59
N THR A 271 10.95 -8.02 -7.48
CA THR A 271 10.88 -9.47 -7.31
C THR A 271 10.20 -9.86 -6.00
N VAL A 272 9.21 -10.74 -6.11
CA VAL A 272 8.59 -11.42 -4.97
C VAL A 272 8.79 -12.92 -5.12
N TRP A 273 8.96 -13.62 -4.00
CA TRP A 273 9.03 -15.08 -3.97
C TRP A 273 8.44 -15.63 -2.67
N GLU A 274 7.44 -14.93 -2.15
CA GLU A 274 6.88 -15.13 -0.82
C GLU A 274 6.27 -16.51 -0.64
N THR A 275 5.70 -17.09 -1.71
CA THR A 275 5.08 -18.40 -1.61
C THR A 275 6.10 -19.52 -1.53
N THR A 276 7.19 -19.45 -2.31
CA THR A 276 8.33 -20.35 -2.15
C THR A 276 9.04 -20.12 -0.80
N HIS A 277 9.30 -18.87 -0.43
CA HIS A 277 9.95 -18.51 0.83
C HIS A 277 9.20 -19.09 2.04
N SER A 278 7.87 -18.93 2.07
CA SER A 278 7.01 -19.49 3.12
C SER A 278 6.98 -21.02 3.08
N ALA A 279 6.87 -21.64 1.90
CA ALA A 279 6.87 -23.10 1.75
C ALA A 279 8.18 -23.75 2.21
N LEU A 280 9.30 -23.04 2.06
CA LEU A 280 10.62 -23.47 2.58
C LEU A 280 10.79 -23.23 4.09
N GLY A 281 9.81 -22.62 4.76
CA GLY A 281 9.87 -22.32 6.19
C GLY A 281 10.84 -21.20 6.55
N LEU A 282 11.27 -20.39 5.57
CA LEU A 282 12.22 -19.29 5.76
C LEU A 282 11.61 -18.09 6.49
N SER A 283 10.28 -18.04 6.61
CA SER A 283 9.55 -17.03 7.40
C SER A 283 9.72 -17.20 8.92
N ARG A 284 10.50 -18.18 9.40
CA ARG A 284 10.73 -18.43 10.82
C ARG A 284 11.88 -17.57 11.37
N GLY A 285 11.54 -16.35 11.79
CA GLY A 285 12.39 -15.47 12.60
C GLY A 285 11.51 -14.65 13.53
N GLY A 286 11.66 -14.80 14.84
CA GLY A 286 10.79 -14.18 15.83
C GLY A 286 11.58 -13.64 17.01
N GLY A 287 11.82 -12.33 17.01
CA GLY A 287 12.02 -11.61 18.27
C GLY A 287 10.71 -11.63 19.06
N LEU A 288 10.80 -11.65 20.39
CA LEU A 288 9.62 -11.49 21.27
C LEU A 288 9.17 -10.04 21.36
N THR A 289 10.01 -9.12 20.88
CA THR A 289 9.82 -7.69 20.98
C THR A 289 9.77 -7.03 19.60
N VAL A 290 9.03 -5.93 19.52
CA VAL A 290 8.90 -5.08 18.33
C VAL A 290 9.23 -3.63 18.68
N SER A 291 9.87 -2.91 17.77
CA SER A 291 10.20 -1.49 17.94
C SER A 291 9.91 -0.68 16.68
N GLY A 292 9.83 0.64 16.83
CA GLY A 292 9.64 1.58 15.74
C GLY A 292 8.18 1.93 15.49
N ALA A 293 7.98 3.10 14.87
CA ALA A 293 6.68 3.76 14.73
C ALA A 293 5.61 2.93 14.01
N MET A 294 6.01 1.94 13.21
CA MET A 294 5.08 1.08 12.49
C MET A 294 4.64 -0.15 13.31
N ALA A 295 5.59 -0.86 13.92
CA ALA A 295 5.35 -2.17 14.52
C ALA A 295 4.90 -2.06 15.98
N GLU A 296 5.56 -1.19 16.76
CA GLU A 296 5.40 -1.07 18.21
C GLU A 296 3.97 -0.75 18.65
N TRP A 297 3.27 0.07 17.87
CA TRP A 297 1.94 0.59 18.23
C TRP A 297 0.78 -0.23 17.68
N ARG A 298 1.06 -1.39 17.04
CA ARG A 298 0.05 -2.20 16.32
C ARG A 298 0.22 -3.70 16.52
N MET A 299 1.43 -4.21 16.33
CA MET A 299 1.71 -5.65 16.43
C MET A 299 1.40 -6.22 17.84
N PRO A 300 1.61 -5.48 18.95
CA PRO A 300 1.16 -5.95 20.26
C PRO A 300 -0.34 -6.15 20.38
N PHE A 301 -1.14 -5.57 19.50
CA PHE A 301 -2.60 -5.74 19.46
C PHE A 301 -3.04 -6.77 18.41
N GLY A 302 -2.12 -7.57 17.89
CA GLY A 302 -2.41 -8.60 16.89
C GLY A 302 -2.67 -8.05 15.49
N ALA A 303 -2.43 -6.75 15.25
CA ALA A 303 -2.55 -6.11 13.94
C ALA A 303 -1.24 -6.28 13.14
N MET A 304 -0.96 -7.51 12.71
CA MET A 304 0.29 -7.88 12.00
C MET A 304 0.25 -7.66 10.50
N SER A 305 -0.92 -7.84 9.91
CA SER A 305 -1.07 -7.88 8.46
C SER A 305 -1.58 -6.54 7.95
N ALA A 306 -1.15 -6.16 6.74
CA ALA A 306 -1.73 -5.05 6.01
C ALA A 306 -3.26 -5.21 5.85
N SER A 307 -3.77 -6.44 5.80
CA SER A 307 -5.21 -6.71 5.78
C SER A 307 -5.92 -6.14 7.00
N ASN A 308 -5.28 -6.14 8.18
CA ASN A 308 -5.89 -5.56 9.39
C ASN A 308 -5.95 -4.04 9.29
N TRP A 309 -4.86 -3.41 8.85
CA TRP A 309 -4.78 -1.95 8.81
C TRP A 309 -5.70 -1.37 7.72
N ILE A 310 -5.72 -1.98 6.53
CA ILE A 310 -6.60 -1.54 5.44
C ILE A 310 -8.07 -1.86 5.75
N ALA A 311 -8.35 -2.95 6.48
CA ALA A 311 -9.71 -3.24 6.93
C ALA A 311 -10.27 -2.19 7.88
N LEU A 312 -9.43 -1.58 8.74
CA LEU A 312 -9.84 -0.47 9.61
C LEU A 312 -10.29 0.74 8.76
N ASN A 313 -9.54 1.08 7.71
CA ASN A 313 -9.90 2.14 6.76
C ASN A 313 -11.20 1.80 6.01
N ALA A 314 -11.29 0.58 5.46
CA ALA A 314 -12.49 0.13 4.76
C ALA A 314 -13.72 0.13 5.67
N SER A 315 -13.60 -0.32 6.93
CA SER A 315 -14.71 -0.32 7.89
C SER A 315 -15.24 1.09 8.16
N GLN A 316 -14.33 2.07 8.25
CA GLN A 316 -14.67 3.47 8.46
C GLN A 316 -15.38 4.04 7.23
N TYR A 317 -14.89 3.74 6.02
CA TYR A 317 -15.53 4.12 4.78
C TYR A 317 -16.96 3.59 4.68
N LEU A 318 -17.13 2.26 4.86
CA LEU A 318 -18.45 1.62 4.77
C LEU A 318 -19.42 2.22 5.81
N HIS A 319 -18.93 2.53 7.01
CA HIS A 319 -19.71 3.20 8.04
C HIS A 319 -20.12 4.62 7.64
N ARG A 320 -19.17 5.45 7.20
CA ARG A 320 -19.42 6.87 6.89
C ARG A 320 -20.37 7.04 5.71
N TYR A 321 -20.14 6.32 4.62
CA TYR A 321 -20.87 6.52 3.36
C TYR A 321 -22.05 5.55 3.19
N GLY A 322 -22.28 4.65 4.15
CA GLY A 322 -23.32 3.64 4.03
C GLY A 322 -23.08 2.65 2.89
N ALA A 323 -21.83 2.53 2.43
CA ALA A 323 -21.46 1.59 1.39
C ALA A 323 -21.52 0.15 1.90
N SER A 324 -21.77 -0.77 0.98
CA SER A 324 -21.89 -2.20 1.24
C SER A 324 -20.60 -2.95 0.91
N ARG A 325 -20.45 -4.14 1.47
CA ARG A 325 -19.34 -5.05 1.12
C ARG A 325 -19.37 -5.46 -0.35
N GLU A 326 -20.53 -5.48 -1.00
CA GLU A 326 -20.64 -5.81 -2.43
C GLU A 326 -19.85 -4.86 -3.33
N MET A 327 -19.71 -3.59 -2.93
CA MET A 327 -18.83 -2.62 -3.61
C MET A 327 -17.41 -3.17 -3.80
N LEU A 328 -16.85 -3.78 -2.75
CA LEU A 328 -15.52 -4.37 -2.77
C LEU A 328 -15.50 -5.61 -3.69
N GLY A 329 -16.58 -6.39 -3.68
CA GLY A 329 -16.76 -7.56 -4.55
C GLY A 329 -16.68 -7.23 -6.03
N TRP A 330 -17.25 -6.10 -6.48
CA TRP A 330 -17.18 -5.71 -7.90
C TRP A 330 -15.74 -5.53 -8.40
N VAL A 331 -14.83 -5.04 -7.57
CA VAL A 331 -13.40 -4.95 -7.90
C VAL A 331 -12.79 -6.34 -8.09
N ALA A 332 -13.05 -7.27 -7.16
CA ALA A 332 -12.54 -8.64 -7.23
C ALA A 332 -13.08 -9.42 -8.42
N LEU A 333 -14.39 -9.28 -8.70
CA LEU A 333 -15.06 -9.92 -9.84
C LEU A 333 -14.52 -9.41 -11.18
N ASN A 334 -14.35 -8.09 -11.33
CA ASN A 334 -13.75 -7.48 -12.51
C ASN A 334 -12.31 -8.00 -12.73
N GLY A 335 -11.49 -7.97 -11.68
CA GLY A 335 -10.13 -8.51 -11.72
C GLY A 335 -10.12 -9.98 -12.16
N ARG A 336 -11.06 -10.80 -11.67
CA ARG A 336 -11.15 -12.21 -12.08
C ARG A 336 -11.56 -12.39 -13.54
N ALA A 337 -12.56 -11.64 -13.99
CA ALA A 337 -13.02 -11.69 -15.38
C ALA A 337 -11.90 -11.29 -16.36
N ASN A 338 -11.09 -10.30 -15.99
CA ASN A 338 -9.92 -9.85 -16.75
C ASN A 338 -8.80 -10.89 -16.73
N ALA A 339 -8.49 -11.47 -15.57
CA ALA A 339 -7.49 -12.53 -15.43
C ALA A 339 -7.78 -13.76 -16.30
N ALA A 340 -9.05 -14.10 -16.57
CA ALA A 340 -9.40 -15.22 -17.44
C ALA A 340 -8.78 -15.10 -18.85
N ARG A 341 -8.63 -13.86 -19.35
CA ARG A 341 -8.01 -13.49 -20.64
C ARG A 341 -6.49 -13.37 -20.57
N ASN A 342 -5.90 -13.45 -19.38
CA ASN A 342 -4.47 -13.35 -19.16
C ASN A 342 -3.88 -14.76 -18.90
N PRO A 343 -3.10 -15.34 -19.83
CA PRO A 343 -2.53 -16.66 -19.62
C PRO A 343 -1.50 -16.73 -18.48
N ALA A 344 -0.95 -15.60 -18.06
CA ALA A 344 0.01 -15.53 -16.95
C ALA A 344 -0.67 -15.40 -15.57
N ALA A 345 -1.98 -15.12 -15.52
CA ALA A 345 -2.66 -14.92 -14.25
C ALA A 345 -2.79 -16.22 -13.46
N ILE A 346 -2.51 -16.17 -12.16
CA ILE A 346 -2.56 -17.32 -11.26
C ILE A 346 -4.00 -17.81 -11.08
N TYR A 347 -4.94 -16.89 -10.93
CA TYR A 347 -6.34 -17.23 -10.70
C TYR A 347 -7.22 -16.79 -11.86
N ARG A 348 -7.79 -17.76 -12.56
CA ARG A 348 -8.54 -17.55 -13.80
C ARG A 348 -9.96 -18.13 -13.77
N ASP A 349 -10.24 -19.00 -12.81
CA ASP A 349 -11.57 -19.60 -12.66
C ASP A 349 -12.60 -18.52 -12.31
N PRO A 350 -13.80 -18.54 -12.92
CA PRO A 350 -14.85 -17.55 -12.67
C PRO A 350 -15.16 -17.37 -11.18
N LEU A 351 -15.48 -16.13 -10.80
CA LEU A 351 -15.87 -15.76 -9.44
C LEU A 351 -17.23 -15.06 -9.52
N THR A 352 -18.23 -15.56 -8.81
CA THR A 352 -19.54 -14.90 -8.66
C THR A 352 -19.60 -14.04 -7.40
N MET A 353 -20.61 -13.18 -7.28
CA MET A 353 -20.80 -12.38 -6.06
C MET A 353 -21.13 -13.28 -4.87
N ASP A 354 -21.88 -14.36 -5.07
CA ASP A 354 -22.17 -15.35 -4.03
C ASP A 354 -20.87 -16.02 -3.55
N ASP A 355 -20.01 -16.47 -4.48
CA ASP A 355 -18.69 -17.01 -4.14
C ASP A 355 -17.83 -16.02 -3.32
N TYR A 356 -17.90 -14.73 -3.68
CA TYR A 356 -17.20 -13.65 -2.99
C TYR A 356 -17.75 -13.42 -1.57
N MET A 357 -19.07 -13.39 -1.43
CA MET A 357 -19.73 -13.11 -0.15
C MET A 357 -19.58 -14.27 0.83
N GLU A 358 -19.62 -15.52 0.35
CA GLU A 358 -19.45 -16.75 1.14
C GLU A 358 -17.99 -17.10 1.44
N ALA A 359 -17.03 -16.46 0.76
CA ALA A 359 -15.61 -16.70 0.99
C ALA A 359 -15.21 -16.46 2.45
N ARG A 360 -14.31 -17.31 2.96
CA ARG A 360 -13.82 -17.19 4.35
C ARG A 360 -13.31 -15.77 4.66
N LEU A 361 -13.67 -15.26 5.83
CA LEU A 361 -13.19 -13.97 6.32
C LEU A 361 -11.70 -14.03 6.66
N ILE A 362 -11.01 -12.91 6.44
CA ILE A 362 -9.62 -12.67 6.85
C ILE A 362 -9.59 -11.65 7.98
N SER A 363 -10.12 -10.46 7.71
CA SER A 363 -10.21 -9.34 8.65
C SER A 363 -11.39 -8.47 8.18
N THR A 364 -12.51 -8.46 8.89
CA THR A 364 -13.73 -7.80 8.40
C THR A 364 -13.48 -6.32 8.07
N PRO A 365 -13.95 -5.80 6.91
CA PRO A 365 -14.90 -6.41 5.97
C PRO A 365 -14.28 -7.37 4.94
N PHE A 366 -12.98 -7.63 4.99
CA PHE A 366 -12.29 -8.43 3.98
C PHE A 366 -12.46 -9.94 4.15
N GLY A 367 -12.92 -10.56 3.07
CA GLY A 367 -12.83 -11.98 2.79
C GLY A 367 -11.55 -12.34 2.05
N LEU A 368 -11.42 -13.63 1.71
CA LEU A 368 -10.26 -14.16 1.00
C LEU A 368 -9.99 -13.43 -0.33
N TYR A 369 -11.04 -13.12 -1.09
CA TYR A 369 -10.94 -12.51 -2.41
C TYR A 369 -10.80 -10.99 -2.38
N ASP A 370 -10.81 -10.39 -1.19
CA ASP A 370 -10.41 -8.99 -1.00
C ASP A 370 -8.90 -8.83 -0.87
N CYS A 371 -8.15 -9.93 -0.73
CA CYS A 371 -6.71 -9.93 -0.52
C CYS A 371 -6.00 -10.36 -1.80
N ASP A 372 -4.90 -9.69 -2.12
CA ASP A 372 -4.03 -10.07 -3.25
C ASP A 372 -3.49 -11.51 -3.16
N VAL A 373 -3.02 -12.01 -4.30
CA VAL A 373 -2.52 -13.38 -4.44
C VAL A 373 -1.01 -13.39 -4.19
N PRO A 374 -0.51 -13.96 -3.08
CA PRO A 374 0.93 -14.12 -2.91
C PRO A 374 1.48 -15.00 -4.04
N CYS A 375 2.57 -14.57 -4.65
CA CYS A 375 3.20 -15.24 -5.79
C CYS A 375 4.72 -15.22 -5.73
N ASP A 376 5.33 -15.96 -6.65
CA ASP A 376 6.72 -15.85 -7.02
C ASP A 376 6.78 -15.33 -8.46
N ALA A 377 7.50 -14.22 -8.67
CA ALA A 377 7.60 -13.51 -9.93
C ALA A 377 8.66 -12.41 -9.86
N SER A 378 9.21 -12.03 -11.02
CA SER A 378 9.96 -10.80 -11.21
C SER A 378 9.49 -10.08 -12.47
N ILE A 379 9.42 -8.75 -12.39
CA ILE A 379 9.13 -7.87 -13.53
C ILE A 379 10.22 -6.82 -13.60
N ALA A 380 10.68 -6.54 -14.81
CA ALA A 380 11.69 -5.54 -15.10
C ALA A 380 11.23 -4.55 -16.18
N VAL A 381 11.69 -3.31 -16.07
CA VAL A 381 11.38 -2.20 -16.97
C VAL A 381 12.68 -1.45 -17.24
N ILE A 382 12.95 -1.12 -18.51
CA ILE A 382 14.06 -0.24 -18.88
C ILE A 382 13.52 1.19 -18.98
N VAL A 383 14.09 2.09 -18.19
CA VAL A 383 13.91 3.53 -18.32
C VAL A 383 15.08 4.06 -19.12
N SER A 384 14.82 4.73 -20.24
CA SER A 384 15.87 5.25 -21.12
C SER A 384 15.74 6.74 -21.38
N ASP A 385 16.84 7.36 -21.76
CA ASP A 385 16.84 8.73 -22.28
C ASP A 385 15.88 8.87 -23.47
N ALA A 386 15.05 9.91 -23.45
CA ALA A 386 14.01 10.09 -24.46
C ALA A 386 14.55 10.27 -25.88
N SER A 387 15.82 10.67 -26.05
CA SER A 387 16.43 10.81 -27.39
C SER A 387 16.59 9.48 -28.13
N VAL A 388 16.63 8.34 -27.43
CA VAL A 388 16.73 7.02 -28.06
C VAL A 388 15.40 6.49 -28.58
N ALA A 389 14.27 7.14 -28.28
CA ALA A 389 12.94 6.62 -28.54
C ALA A 389 12.68 6.28 -30.03
N GLY A 390 13.35 6.97 -30.95
CA GLY A 390 13.24 6.73 -32.39
C GLY A 390 14.03 5.51 -32.91
N ASP A 391 14.97 5.01 -32.12
CA ASP A 391 15.87 3.92 -32.50
C ASP A 391 15.46 2.56 -31.89
N LEU A 392 14.44 2.55 -31.03
CA LEU A 392 13.96 1.35 -30.35
C LEU A 392 13.21 0.41 -31.31
N PRO A 393 13.30 -0.92 -31.11
CA PRO A 393 12.60 -1.90 -31.93
C PRO A 393 11.07 -1.87 -31.74
N LYS A 394 10.61 -1.34 -30.61
CA LYS A 394 9.20 -1.18 -30.26
C LYS A 394 8.91 0.27 -29.87
N PRO A 395 7.66 0.75 -30.03
CA PRO A 395 7.28 2.08 -29.59
C PRO A 395 7.62 2.31 -28.11
N ALA A 396 8.35 3.39 -27.82
CA ALA A 396 8.60 3.80 -26.44
C ALA A 396 7.31 4.30 -25.79
N VAL A 397 7.12 4.04 -24.50
CA VAL A 397 6.03 4.63 -23.73
C VAL A 397 6.53 5.88 -23.02
N ARG A 398 5.83 7.01 -23.24
CA ARG A 398 6.15 8.31 -22.66
C ARG A 398 5.64 8.40 -21.22
N ILE A 399 6.34 9.17 -20.40
CA ILE A 399 5.92 9.49 -19.03
C ILE A 399 5.43 10.94 -19.04
N GLU A 400 4.13 11.14 -18.89
CA GLU A 400 3.49 12.45 -18.94
C GLU A 400 3.63 13.19 -17.61
N ALA A 401 3.41 12.48 -16.50
CA ALA A 401 3.45 13.05 -15.16
C ALA A 401 3.71 11.97 -14.11
N VAL A 402 4.27 12.38 -12.97
CA VAL A 402 4.38 11.52 -11.78
C VAL A 402 3.86 12.23 -10.53
N GLY A 403 3.15 11.49 -9.68
CA GLY A 403 2.60 11.96 -8.42
C GLY A 403 3.30 11.32 -7.23
N THR A 404 4.03 12.14 -6.46
CA THR A 404 4.89 11.67 -5.34
C THR A 404 4.71 12.45 -4.04
N GLN A 405 3.84 13.46 -3.99
CA GLN A 405 3.82 14.38 -2.86
C GLN A 405 3.14 13.73 -1.65
N ILE A 406 3.81 13.77 -0.50
CA ILE A 406 3.22 13.38 0.78
C ILE A 406 2.53 14.61 1.38
N LEU A 407 1.20 14.61 1.36
CA LEU A 407 0.37 15.64 2.02
C LEU A 407 -0.28 15.14 3.31
N GLU A 408 -0.40 13.83 3.44
CA GLU A 408 -1.02 13.18 4.58
C GLU A 408 0.05 12.75 5.59
N ARG A 409 -0.35 12.52 6.85
CA ARG A 409 0.55 11.97 7.87
C ARG A 409 0.91 10.53 7.50
N VAL A 410 2.21 10.22 7.39
CA VAL A 410 2.74 8.89 7.07
C VAL A 410 2.51 7.96 8.26
N SER A 411 1.29 7.43 8.38
CA SER A 411 0.82 6.58 9.48
C SER A 411 -0.34 5.72 9.00
N TRP A 412 -0.49 4.54 9.62
CA TRP A 412 -1.56 3.58 9.30
C TRP A 412 -2.78 3.68 10.22
N ASP A 413 -2.72 4.52 11.26
CA ASP A 413 -3.71 4.58 12.35
C ASP A 413 -4.06 6.01 12.80
N GLN A 414 -3.24 7.00 12.45
CA GLN A 414 -3.44 8.39 12.85
C GLN A 414 -3.98 9.26 11.71
N GLY A 415 -3.40 9.15 10.51
CA GLY A 415 -3.65 10.07 9.40
C GLY A 415 -4.58 9.55 8.31
N THR A 416 -4.70 8.24 8.17
CA THR A 416 -5.21 7.59 6.94
C THR A 416 -6.63 7.06 7.06
N ILE A 417 -7.13 6.88 8.28
CA ILE A 417 -8.49 6.41 8.57
C ILE A 417 -9.59 7.39 8.11
N THR A 418 -9.23 8.54 7.53
CA THR A 418 -10.17 9.53 7.00
C THR A 418 -10.86 9.10 5.72
N HIS A 419 -10.25 8.29 4.85
CA HIS A 419 -10.92 7.71 3.67
C HIS A 419 -9.98 6.81 2.86
N GLU A 420 -8.71 7.19 2.76
CA GLU A 420 -7.77 6.62 1.80
C GLU A 420 -6.37 6.60 2.41
N PRO A 421 -5.68 5.45 2.44
CA PRO A 421 -4.36 5.41 3.02
C PRO A 421 -3.33 5.95 2.03
N GLN A 422 -3.13 7.27 2.07
CA GLN A 422 -2.01 7.98 1.43
C GLN A 422 -1.95 7.93 -0.09
N VAL A 423 -3.04 8.34 -0.72
CA VAL A 423 -3.12 8.46 -2.19
C VAL A 423 -3.47 9.88 -2.65
N LEU A 424 -4.12 10.70 -1.80
CA LEU A 424 -4.59 12.05 -2.15
C LEU A 424 -3.44 12.98 -2.53
N GLY A 425 -2.34 12.94 -1.76
CA GLY A 425 -1.18 13.80 -2.04
C GLY A 425 -0.54 13.50 -3.40
N GLN A 426 -0.43 12.22 -3.72
CA GLN A 426 0.17 11.72 -4.94
C GLN A 426 -0.73 12.01 -6.14
N ALA A 427 -2.02 11.71 -6.03
CA ALA A 427 -3.01 12.01 -7.07
C ALA A 427 -3.10 13.51 -7.36
N ALA A 428 -3.21 14.35 -6.32
CA ALA A 428 -3.25 15.79 -6.49
C ALA A 428 -1.94 16.32 -7.13
N HIS A 429 -0.78 15.79 -6.72
CA HIS A 429 0.50 16.16 -7.32
C HIS A 429 0.63 15.73 -8.79
N LEU A 430 0.10 14.57 -9.17
CA LEU A 430 0.10 14.14 -10.57
C LEU A 430 -0.61 15.18 -11.46
N TRP A 431 -1.80 15.62 -11.06
CA TRP A 431 -2.61 16.55 -11.82
C TRP A 431 -2.04 17.97 -11.89
N THR A 432 -1.09 18.35 -11.03
CA THR A 432 -0.40 19.64 -11.22
C THR A 432 0.67 19.60 -12.30
N ARG A 433 0.99 18.42 -12.84
CA ARG A 433 2.13 18.19 -13.74
C ARG A 433 1.73 17.87 -15.17
N THR A 434 0.44 17.91 -15.47
CA THR A 434 -0.12 17.69 -16.81
C THR A 434 -1.34 18.59 -17.01
N ASP A 435 -1.66 18.87 -18.27
CA ASP A 435 -2.93 19.51 -18.66
C ASP A 435 -4.05 18.48 -18.87
N LEU A 436 -3.73 17.17 -18.78
CA LEU A 436 -4.72 16.11 -18.85
C LEU A 436 -5.55 16.02 -17.56
N THR A 437 -6.72 15.44 -17.72
CA THR A 437 -7.73 15.27 -16.67
C THR A 437 -8.09 13.78 -16.53
N PRO A 438 -8.84 13.38 -15.49
CA PRO A 438 -9.33 12.01 -15.36
C PRO A 438 -10.12 11.52 -16.60
N ALA A 439 -10.77 12.43 -17.33
CA ALA A 439 -11.52 12.09 -18.55
C ALA A 439 -10.63 11.73 -19.75
N ASP A 440 -9.33 12.00 -19.68
CA ASP A 440 -8.36 11.69 -20.75
C ASP A 440 -7.66 10.33 -20.54
N VAL A 441 -8.02 9.58 -19.48
CA VAL A 441 -7.44 8.27 -19.17
C VAL A 441 -8.26 7.16 -19.83
N ASP A 442 -7.60 6.38 -20.69
CA ASP A 442 -8.26 5.28 -21.43
C ASP A 442 -8.21 3.95 -20.66
N VAL A 443 -7.21 3.77 -19.80
CA VAL A 443 -7.07 2.55 -18.98
C VAL A 443 -6.45 2.88 -17.62
N ALA A 444 -7.05 2.33 -16.56
CA ALA A 444 -6.63 2.55 -15.18
C ALA A 444 -6.02 1.29 -14.57
N LEU A 445 -4.75 1.37 -14.20
CA LEU A 445 -3.99 0.28 -13.59
C LEU A 445 -3.80 0.61 -12.10
N LEU A 446 -4.84 0.33 -11.32
CA LEU A 446 -4.98 0.76 -9.94
C LEU A 446 -4.51 -0.32 -8.97
N TYR A 447 -3.63 0.06 -8.05
CA TYR A 447 -3.09 -0.81 -7.03
C TYR A 447 -4.19 -1.42 -6.17
N ASP A 448 -4.38 -2.73 -6.30
CA ASP A 448 -5.44 -3.51 -5.66
C ASP A 448 -4.88 -4.58 -4.72
N GLY A 449 -3.84 -4.24 -3.93
CA GLY A 449 -3.35 -5.13 -2.86
C GLY A 449 -4.47 -5.62 -1.94
N PHE A 450 -5.45 -4.74 -1.71
CA PHE A 450 -6.79 -5.09 -1.29
C PHE A 450 -7.81 -4.39 -2.20
N THR A 451 -9.02 -4.95 -2.31
CA THR A 451 -10.12 -4.34 -3.09
C THR A 451 -10.35 -2.86 -2.75
N PHE A 452 -10.28 -2.51 -1.47
CA PHE A 452 -10.44 -1.13 -1.00
C PHE A 452 -9.36 -0.17 -1.51
N ASN A 453 -8.15 -0.65 -1.81
CA ASN A 453 -7.10 0.22 -2.34
C ASN A 453 -7.43 0.71 -3.75
N ALA A 454 -8.05 -0.11 -4.58
CA ALA A 454 -8.52 0.32 -5.90
C ALA A 454 -9.61 1.39 -5.77
N ILE A 455 -10.52 1.25 -4.80
CA ILE A 455 -11.54 2.25 -4.48
C ILE A 455 -10.88 3.58 -4.08
N SER A 456 -9.94 3.55 -3.14
CA SER A 456 -9.21 4.75 -2.73
C SER A 456 -8.50 5.45 -3.89
N TRP A 457 -7.90 4.70 -4.82
CA TRP A 457 -7.29 5.30 -5.99
C TRP A 457 -8.30 5.84 -7.01
N LEU A 458 -9.48 5.22 -7.16
CA LEU A 458 -10.53 5.72 -8.04
C LEU A 458 -11.01 7.11 -7.60
N GLU A 459 -11.27 7.27 -6.31
CA GLU A 459 -11.73 8.54 -5.71
C GLU A 459 -10.60 9.56 -5.64
N GLY A 460 -9.41 9.14 -5.15
CA GLY A 460 -8.27 10.03 -5.02
C GLY A 460 -7.79 10.63 -6.35
N LEU A 461 -7.88 9.88 -7.46
CA LEU A 461 -7.59 10.38 -8.81
C LEU A 461 -8.73 11.22 -9.41
N GLY A 462 -9.92 11.22 -8.81
CA GLY A 462 -11.06 12.01 -9.25
C GLY A 462 -11.87 11.38 -10.39
N PHE A 463 -11.83 10.06 -10.56
CA PHE A 463 -12.74 9.37 -11.49
C PHE A 463 -14.19 9.37 -11.00
N CYS A 464 -14.36 9.42 -9.67
CA CYS A 464 -15.62 9.64 -8.98
C CYS A 464 -15.39 10.52 -7.75
N GLY A 465 -16.46 11.08 -7.17
CA GLY A 465 -16.36 11.82 -5.92
C GLY A 465 -16.05 10.90 -4.74
N ILE A 466 -15.42 11.48 -3.71
CA ILE A 466 -15.17 10.83 -2.41
C ILE A 466 -16.49 10.31 -1.84
N GLY A 467 -16.57 9.00 -1.58
CA GLY A 467 -17.76 8.33 -1.06
C GLY A 467 -18.78 7.92 -2.12
N GLU A 468 -18.54 8.20 -3.41
CA GLU A 468 -19.47 7.91 -4.51
C GLU A 468 -19.15 6.60 -5.24
N ALA A 469 -18.06 5.91 -4.87
CA ALA A 469 -17.57 4.75 -5.61
C ALA A 469 -18.62 3.63 -5.75
N GLN A 470 -19.43 3.36 -4.73
CA GLN A 470 -20.47 2.31 -4.79
C GLN A 470 -21.43 2.52 -5.97
N ASP A 471 -21.98 3.72 -6.08
CA ASP A 471 -22.97 4.05 -7.11
C ASP A 471 -22.28 4.23 -8.47
N TRP A 472 -21.07 4.80 -8.46
CA TRP A 472 -20.29 5.01 -9.67
C TRP A 472 -19.91 3.70 -10.36
N LEU A 473 -19.51 2.66 -9.61
CA LEU A 473 -19.11 1.36 -10.18
C LEU A 473 -20.20 0.71 -11.04
N ASP A 474 -21.48 1.03 -10.83
CA ASP A 474 -22.63 0.53 -11.60
C ASP A 474 -22.65 -1.01 -11.68
N GLY A 475 -22.54 -1.67 -10.52
CA GLY A 475 -22.45 -3.13 -10.45
C GLY A 475 -21.20 -3.70 -11.14
N GLY A 476 -20.09 -2.95 -11.14
CA GLY A 476 -18.85 -3.30 -11.82
C GLY A 476 -18.84 -3.03 -13.32
N ARG A 477 -19.95 -2.56 -13.92
CA ARG A 477 -20.04 -2.33 -15.37
C ARG A 477 -19.08 -1.25 -15.85
N ARG A 478 -18.90 -0.16 -15.09
CA ARG A 478 -18.02 0.94 -15.51
C ARG A 478 -16.55 0.56 -15.58
N ILE A 479 -16.11 -0.38 -14.73
CA ILE A 479 -14.71 -0.79 -14.62
C ILE A 479 -14.36 -2.03 -15.46
N ALA A 480 -15.35 -2.62 -16.12
CA ALA A 480 -15.16 -3.75 -17.04
C ALA A 480 -14.22 -3.37 -18.19
N ILE A 481 -13.62 -4.38 -18.84
CA ILE A 481 -12.67 -4.18 -19.94
C ILE A 481 -13.26 -3.38 -21.12
N ASP A 482 -14.57 -3.45 -21.30
CA ASP A 482 -15.40 -2.74 -22.29
C ASP A 482 -16.28 -1.66 -21.65
N GLY A 483 -16.00 -1.32 -20.39
CA GLY A 483 -16.67 -0.28 -19.62
C GLY A 483 -16.17 1.13 -19.96
N GLU A 484 -16.66 2.09 -19.19
CA GLU A 484 -16.29 3.51 -19.33
C GLU A 484 -14.82 3.78 -18.96
N LEU A 485 -14.32 3.09 -17.93
CA LEU A 485 -12.92 3.17 -17.50
C LEU A 485 -12.42 1.75 -17.23
N PRO A 486 -11.83 1.06 -18.22
CA PRO A 486 -11.26 -0.26 -18.03
C PRO A 486 -10.22 -0.30 -16.89
N VAL A 487 -10.50 -1.05 -15.82
CA VAL A 487 -9.61 -1.20 -14.67
C VAL A 487 -8.91 -2.55 -14.69
N ASN A 488 -7.59 -2.53 -14.53
CA ASN A 488 -6.72 -3.71 -14.39
C ASN A 488 -7.01 -4.84 -15.41
N PRO A 489 -6.85 -4.62 -16.73
CA PRO A 489 -7.17 -5.64 -17.74
C PRO A 489 -6.34 -6.95 -17.64
N HIS A 490 -5.19 -6.92 -16.96
CA HIS A 490 -4.39 -8.10 -16.62
C HIS A 490 -4.96 -8.94 -15.46
N GLY A 491 -5.93 -8.39 -14.73
CA GLY A 491 -6.56 -9.01 -13.57
C GLY A 491 -6.07 -8.53 -12.21
N GLY A 492 -5.13 -7.57 -12.18
CA GLY A 492 -4.63 -6.96 -10.95
C GLY A 492 -3.88 -7.94 -10.04
N GLN A 493 -3.47 -7.47 -8.87
CA GLN A 493 -2.83 -8.33 -7.86
C GLN A 493 -3.81 -9.30 -7.21
N LEU A 494 -5.12 -9.02 -7.28
CA LEU A 494 -6.19 -9.89 -6.78
C LEU A 494 -6.35 -11.19 -7.59
N SER A 495 -5.88 -11.24 -8.84
CA SER A 495 -5.99 -12.45 -9.68
C SER A 495 -4.74 -12.80 -10.50
N GLU A 496 -3.98 -11.84 -11.03
CA GLU A 496 -2.73 -12.13 -11.73
C GLU A 496 -1.66 -12.66 -10.78
N GLY A 497 -1.43 -11.92 -9.69
CA GLY A 497 -0.37 -12.17 -8.73
C GLY A 497 0.16 -10.86 -8.14
N ARG A 498 0.48 -10.87 -6.84
CA ARG A 498 1.06 -9.73 -6.15
C ARG A 498 2.48 -9.44 -6.64
N THR A 499 2.63 -8.60 -7.65
CA THR A 499 3.94 -8.14 -8.16
C THR A 499 4.33 -6.74 -7.67
N HIS A 500 3.68 -6.25 -6.62
CA HIS A 500 4.00 -4.97 -5.95
C HIS A 500 4.04 -3.80 -6.93
N GLY A 501 2.97 -3.52 -7.65
CA GLY A 501 2.94 -2.35 -8.53
C GLY A 501 3.52 -2.59 -9.93
N PHE A 502 4.46 -3.54 -10.10
CA PHE A 502 5.15 -3.70 -11.38
C PHE A 502 4.30 -4.43 -12.45
N GLY A 503 3.35 -5.29 -12.06
CA GLY A 503 2.39 -5.90 -12.98
C GLY A 503 1.52 -4.85 -13.69
N PHE A 504 1.13 -3.80 -12.96
CA PHE A 504 0.41 -2.66 -13.52
C PHE A 504 1.24 -1.89 -14.53
N ILE A 505 2.53 -1.69 -14.27
CA ILE A 505 3.45 -1.03 -15.21
C ILE A 505 3.66 -1.90 -16.46
N TYR A 506 3.86 -3.21 -16.27
CA TYR A 506 3.96 -4.16 -17.38
C TYR A 506 2.73 -4.09 -18.26
N GLU A 507 1.55 -4.16 -17.65
CA GLU A 507 0.29 -4.10 -18.37
C GLU A 507 0.13 -2.77 -19.10
N ALA A 508 0.38 -1.64 -18.44
CA ALA A 508 0.28 -0.32 -19.07
C ALA A 508 1.19 -0.20 -20.30
N ILE A 509 2.44 -0.67 -20.22
CA ILE A 509 3.35 -0.68 -21.37
C ILE A 509 2.78 -1.53 -22.51
N THR A 510 2.27 -2.73 -22.21
CA THR A 510 1.70 -3.60 -23.25
C THR A 510 0.41 -3.04 -23.86
N GLN A 511 -0.46 -2.43 -23.04
CA GLN A 511 -1.71 -1.81 -23.50
C GLN A 511 -1.43 -0.64 -24.46
N LEU A 512 -0.54 0.27 -24.05
CA LEU A 512 -0.17 1.44 -24.86
C LEU A 512 0.59 1.05 -26.13
N ARG A 513 1.27 -0.10 -26.16
CA ARG A 513 1.93 -0.63 -27.36
C ARG A 513 0.99 -1.40 -28.30
N GLY A 514 -0.22 -1.77 -27.85
CA GLY A 514 -1.09 -2.68 -28.58
C GLY A 514 -0.68 -4.16 -28.48
N ASP A 515 0.16 -4.51 -27.50
CA ASP A 515 0.77 -5.83 -27.31
C ASP A 515 0.01 -6.70 -26.26
N ALA A 516 -1.14 -6.24 -25.75
CA ALA A 516 -1.82 -6.90 -24.62
C ALA A 516 -2.66 -8.14 -25.03
N GLY A 517 -2.75 -8.50 -26.31
CA GLY A 517 -3.42 -9.72 -26.77
C GLY A 517 -4.94 -9.70 -26.51
N GLU A 518 -5.51 -10.81 -25.99
CA GLU A 518 -6.97 -10.94 -25.76
C GLU A 518 -7.55 -9.96 -24.73
N ARG A 519 -6.69 -9.32 -23.93
CA ARG A 519 -7.08 -8.32 -22.93
C ARG A 519 -6.80 -6.87 -23.37
N GLN A 520 -6.51 -6.65 -24.66
CA GLN A 520 -6.26 -5.32 -25.20
C GLN A 520 -7.50 -4.42 -25.06
N VAL A 521 -7.32 -3.27 -24.41
CA VAL A 521 -8.30 -2.18 -24.39
C VAL A 521 -8.23 -1.45 -25.74
N ALA A 522 -9.41 -1.17 -26.31
CA ALA A 522 -9.52 -0.53 -27.61
C ALA A 522 -8.98 0.92 -27.55
N ASP A 523 -8.16 1.27 -28.53
CA ASP A 523 -7.64 2.64 -28.75
C ASP A 523 -6.98 3.29 -27.52
N ALA A 524 -6.42 2.50 -26.59
CA ALA A 524 -5.78 3.01 -25.38
C ALA A 524 -4.52 3.84 -25.71
N ARG A 525 -4.50 5.12 -25.30
CA ARG A 525 -3.40 6.06 -25.53
C ARG A 525 -2.84 6.66 -24.25
N THR A 526 -3.65 6.70 -23.19
CA THR A 526 -3.27 7.21 -21.87
C THR A 526 -3.59 6.16 -20.81
N ALA A 527 -2.59 5.84 -19.99
CA ALA A 527 -2.72 4.90 -18.88
C ALA A 527 -2.30 5.56 -17.56
N VAL A 528 -3.14 5.48 -16.53
CA VAL A 528 -2.71 5.82 -15.17
C VAL A 528 -2.28 4.55 -14.44
N VAL A 529 -1.13 4.61 -13.77
CA VAL A 529 -0.58 3.47 -13.03
C VAL A 529 -0.30 3.89 -11.59
N THR A 530 -0.94 3.23 -10.64
CA THR A 530 -0.75 3.51 -9.23
C THR A 530 0.02 2.38 -8.54
N SER A 531 0.79 2.74 -7.52
CA SER A 531 1.56 1.78 -6.73
C SER A 531 1.50 2.13 -5.25
N GLY A 532 1.23 1.13 -4.42
CA GLY A 532 1.03 1.31 -2.99
C GLY A 532 -0.44 1.52 -2.63
N GLY A 533 -0.88 0.77 -1.62
CA GLY A 533 -2.20 0.87 -1.00
C GLY A 533 -2.09 1.31 0.46
N GLY A 534 -1.08 2.11 0.77
CA GLY A 534 -0.69 2.51 2.11
C GLY A 534 0.49 3.47 2.06
N THR A 535 1.17 3.64 3.20
CA THR A 535 2.27 4.61 3.30
C THR A 535 3.65 4.00 2.99
N PRO A 536 4.43 4.53 2.04
CA PRO A 536 4.12 5.53 1.00
C PRO A 536 3.57 4.91 -0.30
N SER A 537 2.86 5.71 -1.09
CA SER A 537 2.35 5.38 -2.43
C SER A 537 2.92 6.32 -3.51
N GLY A 538 2.66 6.01 -4.79
CA GLY A 538 3.02 6.84 -5.93
C GLY A 538 2.20 6.50 -7.18
N VAL A 539 2.11 7.45 -8.12
CA VAL A 539 1.34 7.31 -9.36
C VAL A 539 2.14 7.83 -10.56
N LEU A 540 1.96 7.20 -11.73
CA LEU A 540 2.49 7.63 -13.01
C LEU A 540 1.33 7.78 -14.01
N LEU A 541 1.42 8.78 -14.88
CA LEU A 541 0.59 8.90 -16.08
C LEU A 541 1.47 8.62 -17.30
N LEU A 542 1.08 7.65 -18.10
CA LEU A 542 1.84 7.11 -19.23
C LEU A 542 1.07 7.33 -20.53
N ARG A 543 1.78 7.54 -21.63
CA ARG A 543 1.19 7.83 -22.94
C ARG A 543 1.91 7.18 -24.11
N THR A 544 1.19 7.02 -25.23
CA THR A 544 1.76 6.62 -26.52
C THR A 544 2.66 7.68 -27.15
N ASP A 545 2.30 8.95 -27.01
CA ASP A 545 2.91 10.10 -27.69
C ASP A 545 2.91 11.37 -26.84
#